data_AF-A0A1H9MA36-F1
#
_entry.id   AF-A0A1H9MA36-F1
#
_cell.length_a   1.000
_cell.length_b   1.000
_cell.length_c   1.000
_cell.angle_alpha   90.00
_cell.angle_beta   90.00
_cell.angle_gamma   90.00
#
_symmetry.space_group_name_H-M   'P 1'
#
loop_
_entity.id
_entity.type
_entity.pdbx_description
1 polymer ?
#
loop_
_entity_poly.entity_id
_entity_poly.type
_entity_poly.pdbx_seq_one_letter_code
_entity_poly.pdbx_strand_id
1 'polypeptide(L)' 'METIATKPQSRSGKPTVKRAGKTQADTGNGASESQLRIKEAAYYKALERGFAPGHELNDWLAAEKEENR' A
#
# COMPACT_ATOMS: atom_id res chain seq x y z
N MET A 1 13.10 12.83 26.04
CA MET A 1 13.59 11.80 25.10
C MET A 1 12.44 10.82 24.89
N GLU A 2 11.50 11.15 24.00
CA GLU A 2 10.28 10.35 23.82
C GLU A 2 10.51 9.26 22.78
N THR A 3 10.43 8.01 23.24
CA THR A 3 10.49 6.82 22.41
C THR A 3 9.12 6.61 21.74
N ILE A 4 8.99 6.95 20.46
CA ILE A 4 7.81 6.57 19.66
C ILE A 4 7.94 5.11 19.22
N ALA A 5 7.59 4.19 20.12
CA ALA A 5 7.43 2.79 19.79
C ALA A 5 6.24 2.62 18.83
N THR A 6 6.49 2.72 17.53
CA THR A 6 5.43 2.57 16.53
C THR A 6 5.49 1.17 15.92
N LYS A 7 4.56 0.35 16.42
CA LYS A 7 4.30 -1.03 16.02
C LYS A 7 4.17 -1.13 14.49
N PRO A 8 4.80 -2.11 13.81
CA PRO A 8 4.57 -2.32 12.39
C PRO A 8 3.09 -2.66 12.23
N GLN A 9 2.31 -1.74 11.69
CA GLN A 9 0.90 -1.96 11.38
C GLN A 9 0.83 -2.84 10.12
N SER A 10 1.24 -4.10 10.29
CA SER A 10 0.69 -5.19 9.50
C SER A 10 -0.81 -5.09 9.65
N ARG A 11 -1.50 -4.72 8.56
CA ARG A 11 -2.96 -4.70 8.47
C ARG A 11 -3.48 -6.13 8.65
N SER A 12 -3.51 -6.59 9.90
CA SER A 12 -4.12 -7.84 10.32
C SER A 12 -5.62 -7.62 10.50
N GLY A 13 -6.29 -7.25 9.40
CA GLY A 13 -7.73 -7.47 9.28
C GLY A 13 -7.93 -8.90 8.82
N LYS A 14 -8.32 -9.80 9.73
CA LYS A 14 -8.78 -11.14 9.34
C LYS A 14 -9.98 -10.96 8.38
N PRO A 15 -9.93 -11.39 7.11
CA PRO A 15 -11.16 -11.49 6.34
C PRO A 15 -11.86 -12.76 6.81
N THR A 16 -12.82 -12.59 7.70
CA THR A 16 -13.83 -13.60 7.99
C THR A 16 -14.50 -13.94 6.67
N VAL A 17 -14.25 -15.14 6.16
CA VAL A 17 -14.80 -15.62 4.89
C VAL A 17 -16.32 -15.72 5.03
N LYS A 18 -17.05 -14.72 4.54
CA LYS A 18 -18.49 -14.83 4.26
C LYS A 18 -18.67 -14.70 2.75
N ARG A 19 -18.87 -15.86 2.11
CA ARG A 19 -19.30 -15.97 0.72
C ARG A 19 -20.68 -15.33 0.55
N ALA A 20 -20.83 -14.60 -0.56
CA ALA A 20 -22.02 -14.41 -1.40
C ALA A 20 -22.27 -12.93 -1.72
N GLY A 21 -21.89 -12.57 -2.94
CA GLY A 21 -22.17 -11.29 -3.58
C GLY A 21 -21.31 -11.24 -4.83
N LYS A 22 -21.92 -11.56 -5.98
CA LYS A 22 -21.26 -11.54 -7.29
C LYS A 22 -20.95 -10.09 -7.66
N THR A 23 -19.87 -9.54 -7.09
CA THR A 23 -19.25 -8.33 -7.60
C THR A 23 -18.59 -8.72 -8.89
N GLN A 24 -19.13 -8.20 -10.00
CA GLN A 24 -18.54 -8.29 -11.32
C GLN A 24 -17.06 -7.94 -11.19
N ALA A 25 -16.21 -8.97 -11.23
CA ALA A 25 -14.77 -8.80 -11.35
C ALA A 25 -14.58 -8.20 -12.74
N ASP A 26 -14.50 -6.88 -12.78
CA ASP A 26 -14.09 -6.09 -13.92
C ASP A 26 -12.82 -6.73 -14.49
N THR A 27 -13.02 -7.47 -15.58
CA THR A 27 -11.98 -8.15 -16.32
C THR A 27 -11.37 -7.09 -17.21
N GLY A 28 -10.42 -6.32 -16.66
CA GLY A 28 -10.02 -5.06 -17.30
C GLY A 28 -8.59 -4.58 -17.08
N ASN A 29 -7.83 -5.09 -16.12
CA ASN A 29 -6.35 -5.01 -16.12
C ASN A 29 -5.83 -5.77 -14.91
N GLY A 30 -4.97 -6.77 -15.10
CA GLY A 30 -3.99 -7.09 -14.04
C GLY A 30 -3.27 -5.78 -13.69
N ALA A 31 -2.92 -5.56 -12.41
CA ALA A 31 -2.23 -4.35 -11.99
C ALA A 31 -1.18 -3.99 -13.04
N SER A 32 -1.36 -2.85 -13.71
CA SER A 32 -0.50 -2.45 -14.81
C SER A 32 0.96 -2.42 -14.33
N GLU A 33 1.91 -2.64 -15.22
CA GLU A 33 3.34 -2.60 -14.87
C GLU A 33 3.70 -1.32 -14.11
N SER A 34 3.10 -0.19 -14.48
CA SER A 34 3.21 1.09 -13.75
C SER A 34 2.68 1.00 -12.31
N GLN A 35 1.52 0.39 -12.08
CA GLN A 35 0.99 0.19 -10.72
C GLN A 35 1.87 -0.73 -9.87
N LEU A 36 2.48 -1.76 -10.47
CA LEU A 36 3.43 -2.62 -9.77
C LEU A 36 4.68 -1.86 -9.33
N ARG A 37 5.23 -1.03 -10.21
CA ARG A 37 6.38 -0.17 -9.90
C ARG A 37 6.06 0.90 -8.87
N ILE A 38 4.91 1.57 -8.97
CA ILE A 38 4.45 2.54 -7.96
C ILE A 38 4.33 1.85 -6.59
N LYS A 39 3.77 0.64 -6.55
CA LYS A 39 3.65 -0.14 -5.31
C LYS A 39 5.02 -0.51 -4.73
N GLU A 40 5.96 -0.94 -5.57
CA GLU A 40 7.32 -1.29 -5.16
C GLU A 40 8.08 -0.05 -4.64
N ALA A 41 8.02 1.07 -5.35
CA ALA A 41 8.64 2.32 -4.93
C ALA A 41 8.05 2.84 -3.60
N ALA A 42 6.73 2.79 -3.44
CA ALA A 42 6.08 3.16 -2.18
C ALA A 42 6.49 2.23 -1.02
N TYR A 43 6.67 0.94 -1.30
CA TYR A 43 7.16 -0.02 -0.31
C TYR A 43 8.57 0.34 0.17
N TYR A 44 9.49 0.67 -0.74
CA TYR A 44 10.84 1.09 -0.38
C TYR A 44 10.84 2.40 0.42
N LYS A 45 10.05 3.40 0.02
CA LYS A 45 9.91 4.66 0.78
C LYS A 45 9.37 4.43 2.20
N ALA A 46 8.39 3.55 2.34
CA ALA A 46 7.89 3.15 3.64
C ALA A 46 8.94 2.37 4.46
N LEU A 47 9.71 1.49 3.82
CA LEU A 47 10.80 0.73 4.44
C LEU A 47 11.90 1.64 5.00
N GLU A 48 12.34 2.66 4.25
CA GLU A 48 13.34 3.64 4.70
C GLU A 48 12.87 4.41 5.94
N ARG A 49 11.55 4.64 6.07
CA ARG A 49 10.93 5.27 7.22
C ARG A 49 10.50 4.29 8.33
N GLY A 50 10.78 2.99 8.18
CA GLY A 50 10.39 1.97 9.15
C GLY A 50 8.88 1.74 9.26
N PHE A 51 8.14 1.95 8.16
CA PHE A 51 6.68 1.80 8.08
C PHE A 51 5.92 2.65 9.10
N ALA A 52 6.41 3.86 9.38
CA ALA A 52 5.73 4.79 10.26
C ALA A 52 4.31 5.15 9.73
N PRO A 53 3.26 4.97 10.56
CA PRO A 53 1.86 5.13 10.16
C PRO A 53 1.51 6.59 9.87
N GLY A 54 0.48 6.80 9.06
CA GLY A 54 0.01 8.14 8.68
C GLY A 54 0.75 8.75 7.49
N HIS A 55 1.72 8.04 6.93
CA HIS A 55 2.50 8.47 5.78
C HIS A 55 2.34 7.56 4.56
N GLU A 56 1.60 6.46 4.69
CA GLU A 56 1.42 5.48 3.61
C GLU A 56 0.87 6.13 2.32
N LEU A 57 -0.07 7.07 2.47
CA LEU A 57 -0.63 7.80 1.33
C LEU A 57 0.41 8.74 0.70
N ASN A 58 1.25 9.36 1.52
CA ASN A 58 2.34 10.23 1.06
C ASN A 58 3.38 9.42 0.29
N ASP A 59 3.75 8.23 0.80
CA ASP A 59 4.70 7.33 0.15
C ASP A 59 4.16 6.84 -1.21
N TRP A 60 2.86 6.59 -1.31
CA TRP A 60 2.20 6.19 -2.55
C TRP A 60 2.10 7.34 -3.57
N LEU A 61 1.71 8.53 -3.12
CA LEU A 61 1.67 9.74 -3.98
C LEU A 61 3.06 10.13 -4.48
N ALA A 62 4.08 10.01 -3.62
CA ALA A 62 5.47 10.26 -4.01
C ALA A 62 5.95 9.27 -5.07
N ALA A 63 5.59 7.99 -4.95
CA ALA A 63 5.91 6.98 -5.94
C ALA A 63 5.18 7.20 -7.27
N GLU A 64 3.89 7.54 -7.23
CA GLU A 64 3.11 7.84 -8.44
C GLU A 64 3.65 9.06 -9.19
N LYS A 65 4.04 10.12 -8.46
CA LYS A 65 4.66 11.31 -9.04
C LYS A 65 6.01 11.02 -9.72
N GLU A 66 6.78 10.08 -9.18
CA GLU A 66 8.05 9.65 -9.77
C GLU A 66 7.84 8.86 -11.05
N GLU A 67 6.84 7.97 -11.08
CA GLU A 67 6.51 7.15 -12.26
C GLU A 67 5.82 7.95 -13.37
N ASN A 68 5.09 9.02 -13.04
CA ASN A 68 4.39 9.88 -14.01
C ASN A 68 5.25 11.05 -14.56
N ARG A 69 6.57 10.91 -14.54
CA ARG A 69 7.53 11.94 -14.99
C ARG A 69 8.05 11.67 -16.40
#